data_AF-A0A1W1CKH6-F1
#
_entry.id   AF-A0A1W1CKH6-F1
#
_cell.length_a   1.000
_cell.length_b   1.000
_cell.length_c   1.000
_cell.angle_alpha   90.00
_cell.angle_beta   90.00
_cell.angle_gamma   90.00
#
_symmetry.space_group_name_H-M   'P 1'
#
loop_
_entity.id
_entity.type
_entity.pdbx_description
1 polymer ?
#
loop_
_entity_poly.entity_id
_entity_poly.type
_entity_poly.pdbx_seq_one_letter_code
_entity_poly.pdbx_strand_id
1 'polypeptide(L)'
;MNLKLKKVEKLILEYLKARPFHNLFMLHDIQIKGSKIGGTCSEMTIEFKEILEKMEKRFSNKSIYPFDGKLLYSFIHEDTFYLIRGDKKFVYKA
;
A
#
# COMPACT_ATOMS: atom_id res chain seq x y z
N MET A 1 -25.58 12.51 -3.31
CA MET A 1 -24.13 12.65 -3.08
C MET A 1 -23.40 11.44 -3.69
N ASN A 2 -22.37 11.66 -4.52
CA ASN A 2 -21.74 10.65 -5.38
C ASN A 2 -20.97 9.58 -4.55
N LEU A 3 -21.27 8.29 -4.76
CA LEU A 3 -20.66 7.18 -4.01
C LEU A 3 -19.13 7.09 -4.20
N LYS A 4 -18.61 7.46 -5.38
CA LYS A 4 -17.16 7.50 -5.62
C LYS A 4 -16.50 8.61 -4.81
N LEU A 5 -17.14 9.78 -4.72
CA LEU A 5 -16.66 10.91 -3.94
C LEU A 5 -16.54 10.54 -2.45
N LYS A 6 -17.57 9.91 -1.87
CA LYS A 6 -17.53 9.43 -0.47
C LYS A 6 -16.38 8.47 -0.18
N LYS A 7 -16.04 7.60 -1.14
CA LYS A 7 -14.90 6.68 -1.00
C LYS A 7 -13.57 7.43 -0.97
N VAL A 8 -13.40 8.41 -1.86
CA VAL A 8 -12.19 9.25 -1.90
C VAL A 8 -12.06 10.07 -0.62
N GLU A 9 -13.14 10.71 -0.16
CA GLU A 9 -13.17 11.46 1.10
C GLU A 9 -12.76 10.60 2.29
N LYS A 10 -13.29 9.37 2.38
CA LYS A 10 -12.92 8.43 3.44
C LYS A 10 -11.42 8.07 3.40
N LEU A 11 -10.89 7.76 2.21
CA LEU A 11 -9.48 7.41 2.04
C LEU A 11 -8.54 8.57 2.41
N ILE A 12 -8.88 9.79 2.01
CA ILE A 12 -8.13 11.00 2.38
C ILE A 12 -8.17 11.18 3.91
N LEU A 13 -9.35 11.05 4.52
CA LEU A 13 -9.50 11.23 5.96
C LEU A 13 -8.69 10.21 6.75
N GLU A 14 -8.71 8.93 6.35
CA GLU A 14 -7.90 7.88 6.97
C GLU A 14 -6.39 8.15 6.79
N TYR A 15 -5.99 8.61 5.61
CA TYR A 15 -4.60 8.99 5.32
C TYR A 15 -4.10 10.11 6.23
N LEU A 16 -4.89 11.18 6.39
CA LEU A 16 -4.56 12.35 7.22
C LEU A 16 -4.61 12.02 8.72
N LYS A 17 -5.52 11.17 9.17
CA LYS A 17 -5.56 10.73 10.58
C LYS A 17 -4.31 9.97 11.00
N ALA A 18 -3.67 9.27 10.06
CA ALA A 18 -2.48 8.48 10.32
C ALA A 18 -1.17 9.29 10.24
N ARG A 19 -1.21 10.55 9.78
CA ARG A 19 -0.01 11.36 9.46
C ARG A 19 -0.16 12.79 9.97
N PRO A 20 0.68 13.26 10.91
CA PRO A 20 0.62 14.62 11.40
C PRO A 20 1.11 15.63 10.36
N PHE A 21 0.56 16.85 10.40
CA PHE A 21 1.11 17.99 9.67
C PHE A 21 2.32 18.57 10.40
N HIS A 22 3.46 18.74 9.73
CA HIS A 22 4.65 19.37 10.29
C HIS A 22 5.61 19.90 9.20
N ASN A 23 6.58 20.74 9.57
CA ASN A 23 7.63 21.27 8.69
C ASN A 23 9.05 20.81 9.08
N LEU A 24 9.19 19.76 9.89
CA LEU A 24 10.48 19.28 10.40
C LEU A 24 11.53 19.04 9.30
N PHE A 25 11.13 18.48 8.16
CA PHE A 25 12.06 18.22 7.05
C PHE A 25 12.62 19.51 6.46
N MET A 26 11.78 20.53 6.30
CA MET A 26 12.20 21.85 5.83
C MET A 26 13.15 22.52 6.83
N LEU A 27 12.90 22.40 8.13
CA LEU A 27 13.73 23.01 9.17
C LEU A 27 15.12 22.37 9.28
N HIS A 28 15.24 21.09 8.95
CA HIS A 28 16.47 20.32 9.08
C HIS A 28 17.16 20.02 7.74
N ASP A 29 16.70 20.64 6.64
CA ASP A 29 17.16 20.39 5.27
C ASP A 29 17.19 18.89 4.90
N ILE A 30 16.16 18.17 5.37
CA ILE A 30 16.04 16.72 5.16
C ILE A 30 15.21 16.49 3.89
N GLN A 31 15.82 15.82 2.91
CA GLN A 31 15.15 15.42 1.67
C GLN A 31 14.55 14.01 1.82
N ILE A 32 13.41 13.89 2.49
CA ILE A 32 12.67 12.62 2.61
C ILE A 32 11.52 12.58 1.59
N LYS A 33 11.40 11.47 0.85
CA LYS A 33 10.24 11.16 0.01
C LYS A 33 9.41 10.04 0.64
N GLY A 34 8.13 10.30 0.88
CA GLY A 34 7.13 9.28 1.22
C GLY A 34 7.38 8.57 2.56
N SER A 35 7.27 9.30 3.66
CA SER A 35 7.46 8.75 5.00
C SER A 35 6.14 8.73 5.77
N LYS A 36 5.91 7.65 6.54
CA LYS A 36 4.71 7.52 7.38
C LYS A 36 4.63 8.55 8.53
N ILE A 37 5.63 9.41 8.67
CA ILE A 37 5.77 10.35 9.79
C ILE A 37 5.08 11.69 9.53
N GLY A 38 4.54 11.91 8.32
CA GLY A 38 3.79 13.12 7.98
C GLY A 38 4.63 14.14 7.23
N GLY A 39 4.19 15.40 7.23
CA GLY A 39 4.86 16.47 6.49
C GLY A 39 3.96 17.67 6.23
N THR A 40 4.42 18.50 5.30
CA THR A 40 3.69 19.68 4.80
C THR A 40 2.59 19.28 3.83
N CYS A 41 1.70 20.22 3.50
CA CYS A 41 0.59 19.96 2.59
C CYS A 41 1.05 19.49 1.21
N SER A 42 2.14 20.04 0.67
CA SER A 42 2.68 19.65 -0.64
C SER A 42 3.21 18.21 -0.62
N GLU A 43 4.00 17.85 0.39
CA GLU A 43 4.53 16.50 0.58
C GLU A 43 3.42 15.47 0.74
N MET A 44 2.47 15.75 1.63
CA MET A 44 1.33 14.86 1.89
C MET A 44 0.44 14.70 0.66
N THR A 45 0.25 15.75 -0.14
CA THR A 45 -0.53 15.68 -1.39
C THR A 45 0.18 14.84 -2.45
N ILE A 46 1.50 15.01 -2.60
CA ILE A 46 2.31 14.23 -3.55
C ILE A 46 2.28 12.75 -3.17
N GLU A 47 2.51 12.42 -1.89
CA GLU A 47 2.46 11.02 -1.42
C GLU A 47 1.06 10.41 -1.64
N PHE A 48 -0.02 11.13 -1.31
CA PHE A 48 -1.36 10.61 -1.50
C PHE A 48 -1.67 10.35 -2.98
N LYS A 49 -1.22 11.23 -3.89
CA LYS A 49 -1.32 11.01 -5.34
C LYS A 49 -0.58 9.75 -5.78
N GLU A 50 0.64 9.53 -5.32
CA GLU A 50 1.40 8.32 -5.64
C GLU A 50 0.71 7.04 -5.13
N ILE A 51 0.05 7.10 -3.97
CA ILE A 51 -0.76 5.98 -3.46
C ILE A 51 -1.92 5.69 -4.41
N LEU A 52 -2.65 6.72 -4.84
CA LEU A 52 -3.76 6.56 -5.79
C LEU A 52 -3.27 6.00 -7.14
N GLU A 53 -2.16 6.48 -7.68
CA GLU A 53 -1.58 5.95 -8.93
C GLU A 53 -1.13 4.50 -8.79
N LYS A 54 -0.53 4.12 -7.65
CA LYS A 54 -0.15 2.73 -7.37
C LYS A 54 -1.37 1.83 -7.25
N MET A 55 -2.45 2.31 -6.61
CA MET A 55 -3.73 1.60 -6.57
C MET A 55 -4.30 1.45 -7.97
N GLU A 56 -4.37 2.52 -8.75
CA GLU A 56 -4.87 2.47 -10.12
C GLU A 56 -4.07 1.48 -10.95
N LYS A 57 -2.73 1.55 -10.96
CA LYS A 57 -1.86 0.59 -11.68
C LYS A 57 -2.08 -0.86 -11.26
N ARG A 58 -2.39 -1.13 -9.99
CA ARG A 58 -2.72 -2.47 -9.49
C ARG A 58 -4.05 -3.02 -10.03
N PHE A 59 -5.00 -2.14 -10.35
CA PHE A 59 -6.35 -2.52 -10.79
C PHE A 59 -6.65 -2.22 -12.27
N SER A 60 -5.86 -1.36 -12.93
CA SER A 60 -6.05 -0.92 -14.32
C SER A 60 -5.26 -1.76 -15.32
N ASN A 61 -4.09 -2.26 -14.91
CA ASN A 61 -3.49 -3.36 -15.64
C ASN A 61 -4.45 -4.55 -15.50
N LYS A 62 -4.87 -5.14 -16.63
CA LYS A 62 -5.23 -6.57 -16.70
C LYS A 62 -4.03 -7.48 -16.33
N SER A 63 -3.15 -7.02 -15.44
CA SER A 63 -2.26 -7.86 -14.69
C SER A 63 -3.19 -8.69 -13.84
N ILE A 64 -3.53 -9.85 -14.38
CA ILE A 64 -4.10 -10.97 -13.62
C ILE A 64 -3.40 -10.91 -12.27
N TYR A 65 -4.13 -10.53 -11.22
CA TYR A 65 -3.62 -10.64 -9.86
C TYR A 65 -3.11 -12.08 -9.80
N PRO A 66 -1.83 -12.34 -9.48
CA PRO A 66 -1.19 -13.62 -9.81
C PRO A 66 -1.81 -14.85 -9.10
N PHE A 67 -2.90 -14.62 -8.35
CA PHE A 67 -3.71 -15.53 -7.56
C PHE A 67 -5.23 -15.35 -7.83
N ASP A 68 -5.65 -14.57 -8.84
CA ASP A 68 -7.06 -14.40 -9.19
C ASP A 68 -7.65 -15.77 -9.58
N GLY A 69 -8.60 -16.25 -8.78
CA GLY A 69 -9.23 -17.56 -8.93
C GLY A 69 -8.38 -18.79 -8.55
N LYS A 70 -7.19 -18.63 -7.97
CA LYS A 70 -6.33 -19.76 -7.54
C LYS A 70 -6.10 -19.74 -6.03
N LEU A 71 -6.23 -20.89 -5.37
CA LEU A 71 -5.96 -21.04 -3.95
C LEU A 71 -4.53 -20.59 -3.64
N LEU A 72 -4.40 -19.58 -2.76
CA LEU A 72 -3.15 -19.19 -2.15
C LEU A 72 -3.27 -19.47 -0.65
N TYR A 73 -2.53 -20.46 -0.19
CA TYR A 73 -2.44 -20.79 1.23
C TYR A 73 -0.97 -20.85 1.62
N SER A 74 -0.58 -20.12 2.65
CA SER A 74 0.77 -20.16 3.18
C SER A 74 0.74 -20.35 4.68
N PHE A 75 1.60 -21.24 5.19
CA PHE A 75 1.81 -21.42 6.62
C PHE A 75 3.28 -21.74 6.91
N ILE A 76 3.73 -21.36 8.10
CA ILE A 76 5.07 -21.67 8.60
C ILE A 76 4.90 -22.74 9.67
N HIS A 77 5.70 -23.79 9.60
CA HIS A 77 5.81 -24.78 10.66
C HIS A 77 7.29 -25.05 10.92
N GLU A 78 7.71 -24.83 12.16
CA GLU A 78 9.12 -24.87 12.58
C GLU A 78 9.99 -23.95 11.71
N ASP A 79 10.94 -24.51 10.97
CA ASP A 79 11.88 -23.83 10.07
C ASP A 79 11.47 -23.88 8.60
N THR A 80 10.25 -24.35 8.32
CA THR A 80 9.78 -24.64 6.97
C THR A 80 8.59 -23.76 6.59
N PHE A 81 8.72 -23.06 5.47
CA PHE A 81 7.66 -22.28 4.84
C PHE A 81 6.95 -23.11 3.75
N TYR A 82 5.65 -23.33 3.94
CA TYR A 82 4.80 -24.03 2.99
C TYR A 82 3.93 -23.04 2.23
N LEU A 83 3.90 -23.18 0.92
CA LEU A 83 3.10 -22.37 0.02
C LEU A 83 2.34 -23.27 -0.96
N ILE A 84 1.02 -23.21 -0.94
CA ILE A 84 0.15 -23.78 -1.96
C ILE A 84 -0.26 -22.64 -2.90
N ARG A 85 0.00 -22.81 -4.19
CA ARG A 85 -0.37 -21.86 -5.24
C ARG A 85 -1.05 -22.62 -6.39
N GLY A 86 -2.38 -22.54 -6.41
CA GLY A 86 -3.20 -23.33 -7.33
C GLY A 86 -3.10 -24.82 -7.00
N ASP A 87 -2.66 -25.61 -7.97
CA ASP A 87 -2.40 -27.06 -7.89
C ASP A 87 -0.95 -27.41 -7.49
N LYS A 88 -0.10 -26.40 -7.30
CA LYS A 88 1.33 -26.57 -7.00
C LYS A 88 1.62 -26.32 -5.52
N LYS A 89 2.41 -27.21 -4.93
CA LYS A 89 2.96 -27.07 -3.57
C LYS A 89 4.44 -26.69 -3.65
N PHE A 90 4.81 -25.68 -2.88
CA PHE A 90 6.18 -25.20 -2.71
C PHE A 90 6.56 -25.36 -1.23
N VAL A 91 7.78 -25.80 -0.98
CA VAL A 91 8.34 -25.99 0.36
C VAL A 91 9.70 -25.33 0.38
N TYR A 92 9.90 -24.39 1.29
CA TYR A 92 11.15 -23.68 1.46
C TYR A 92 11.64 -23.94 2.89
N LYS A 93 12.82 -24.54 3.01
CA LYS A 93 13.50 -24.71 4.30
C LYS A 93 14.52 -23.58 4.46
N ALA A 94 14.65 -23.08 5.68
CA ALA A 94 15.73 -22.19 6.05
C ALA A 94 17.11 -22.84 5.83
#